data_AF-A0A9X9XE02-F1
#
_entry.id   AF-A0A9X9XE02-F1
#
_cell.length_a   1.000
_cell.length_b   1.000
_cell.length_c   1.000
_cell.angle_alpha   90.00
_cell.angle_beta   90.00
_cell.angle_gamma   90.00
#
_symmetry.space_group_name_H-M   'P 1'
#
loop_
_entity.id
_entity.type
_entity.pdbx_description
1 polymer ?
#
loop_
_entity_poly.entity_id
_entity_poly.type
_entity_poly.pdbx_seq_one_letter_code
_entity_poly.pdbx_strand_id
1 'polypeptide(L)'
;MSGTTPGYWTNETSGVLRPAVEAYLRHEPLTETHIVALRAYLRQWIASPEWMADDEADLQRLRTAVDGLTSRAAIDAWIADAVELGIDPL
;
A
#
# COMPACT_ATOMS: atom_id res chain seq x y z
N MET A 1 0.96 -18.95 10.23
CA MET A 1 0.97 -18.59 8.80
C MET A 1 2.08 -17.57 8.64
N SER A 2 3.19 -17.96 8.02
CA SER A 2 4.39 -17.11 7.89
C SER A 2 4.56 -16.76 6.42
N GLY A 3 3.96 -15.66 5.99
CA GLY A 3 4.14 -15.06 4.68
C GLY A 3 4.89 -13.73 4.82
N THR A 4 6.13 -13.76 5.27
CA THR A 4 7.04 -12.60 5.19
C THR A 4 7.54 -12.47 3.76
N THR A 5 6.69 -12.03 2.83
CA THR A 5 7.20 -11.39 1.62
C THR A 5 7.73 -10.04 2.09
N PRO A 6 9.05 -9.78 2.08
CA PRO A 6 9.57 -8.50 2.56
C PRO A 6 8.96 -7.41 1.70
N GLY A 7 8.23 -6.47 2.32
CA GLY A 7 7.65 -5.35 1.59
C GLY A 7 8.74 -4.72 0.72
N TYR A 8 8.41 -4.40 -0.53
CA TYR A 8 9.38 -3.93 -1.54
C TYR A 8 10.19 -2.71 -1.03
N TRP A 9 9.60 -1.95 -0.11
CA TRP A 9 10.18 -0.82 0.62
C TRP A 9 11.43 -1.16 1.45
N THR A 10 11.60 -2.41 1.88
CA THR A 10 12.76 -2.83 2.68
C THR A 10 14.06 -2.79 1.88
N ASN A 11 13.95 -2.96 0.55
CA ASN A 11 15.08 -2.95 -0.40
C ASN A 11 15.19 -1.63 -1.18
N GLU A 12 14.38 -0.63 -0.83
CA GLU A 12 14.31 0.65 -1.53
C GLU A 12 15.57 1.51 -1.25
N THR A 13 16.15 2.10 -2.31
CA THR A 13 17.46 2.79 -2.31
C THR A 13 17.42 4.28 -2.67
N SER A 14 16.31 4.81 -3.20
CA SER A 14 16.11 6.25 -3.42
C SER A 14 15.92 7.03 -2.11
N GLY A 15 15.52 6.35 -1.03
CA GLY A 15 15.46 6.90 0.32
C GLY A 15 14.17 7.65 0.66
N VAL A 16 13.19 7.67 -0.25
CA VAL A 16 11.92 8.40 -0.07
C VAL A 16 10.81 7.49 0.47
N LEU A 17 10.80 6.21 0.09
CA LEU A 17 9.71 5.31 0.46
C LEU A 17 9.84 4.86 1.91
N ARG A 18 11.05 4.52 2.35
CA ARG A 18 11.28 4.03 3.71
C ARG A 18 10.84 5.04 4.78
N PRO A 19 11.18 6.34 4.73
CA PRO A 19 10.65 7.33 5.68
C PRO A 19 9.12 7.44 5.64
N ALA A 20 8.51 7.33 4.45
CA ALA A 20 7.06 7.39 4.31
C ALA A 20 6.36 6.20 4.96
N VAL A 21 6.89 4.99 4.78
CA VAL A 21 6.39 3.75 5.41
C VAL A 21 6.63 3.78 6.92
N GLU A 22 7.81 4.18 7.38
CA GLU A 22 8.07 4.31 8.83
C GLU A 22 7.14 5.32 9.50
N ALA A 23 6.96 6.51 8.88
CA ALA A 23 6.00 7.50 9.38
C ALA A 23 4.57 6.96 9.37
N TYR A 24 4.22 6.17 8.34
CA TYR A 24 2.93 5.49 8.27
C TYR A 24 2.71 4.58 9.49
N LEU A 25 3.64 3.64 9.72
CA LEU A 25 3.59 2.60 10.75
C LEU A 25 3.69 3.17 12.18
N ARG A 26 4.45 4.25 12.39
CA ARG A 26 4.61 4.91 13.69
C ARG A 26 3.47 5.88 14.03
N HIS A 27 2.44 5.98 13.18
CA HIS A 27 1.36 6.96 13.30
C HIS A 27 1.86 8.42 13.36
N GLU A 28 3.00 8.70 12.72
CA GLU A 28 3.52 10.06 12.58
C GLU A 28 2.77 10.83 11.49
N PRO A 29 2.82 12.18 11.52
CA PRO A 29 2.27 13.01 10.46
C PRO A 29 2.84 12.64 9.08
N LEU A 30 1.95 12.46 8.10
CA LEU A 30 2.36 12.25 6.71
C LEU A 30 2.44 13.59 5.98
N THR A 31 3.59 13.85 5.36
CA THR A 31 3.73 14.95 4.41
C THR A 31 3.09 14.58 3.07
N GLU A 32 2.87 15.55 2.19
CA GLU A 32 2.42 15.29 0.82
C GLU A 32 3.38 14.34 0.08
N THR A 33 4.70 14.51 0.27
CA THR A 33 5.72 13.61 -0.28
C THR A 33 5.56 12.18 0.23
N HIS A 34 5.28 11.99 1.53
CA HIS A 34 5.02 10.66 2.08
C HIS A 34 3.78 10.02 1.43
N ILE A 35 2.69 10.78 1.28
CA ILE A 35 1.45 10.29 0.66
C ILE A 35 1.70 9.89 -0.80
N VAL A 36 2.44 10.70 -1.57
CA VAL A 36 2.81 10.37 -2.95
C VAL A 36 3.65 9.09 -3.02
N ALA A 37 4.64 8.93 -2.12
CA ALA A 37 5.49 7.75 -2.08
C ALA A 37 4.71 6.48 -1.70
N LEU A 38 3.87 6.54 -0.66
CA LEU A 38 3.00 5.44 -0.25
C LEU A 38 2.03 5.06 -1.37
N ARG A 39 1.38 6.03 -2.01
CA ARG A 39 0.48 5.76 -3.14
C ARG A 39 1.20 5.06 -4.29
N ALA A 40 2.39 5.53 -4.66
CA ALA A 40 3.17 4.89 -5.72
C ALA A 40 3.54 3.44 -5.37
N TYR A 41 3.94 3.20 -4.12
CA TYR A 41 4.23 1.86 -3.61
C TYR A 41 3.00 0.95 -3.65
N LEU A 42 1.87 1.38 -3.08
CA LEU A 42 0.64 0.60 -3.05
C LEU A 42 0.11 0.31 -4.46
N ARG A 43 0.24 1.27 -5.40
CA ARG A 43 -0.10 1.07 -6.81
C ARG A 43 0.77 -0.03 -7.44
N GLN A 44 2.08 -0.01 -7.18
CA GLN A 44 2.97 -1.06 -7.67
C GLN A 44 2.61 -2.43 -7.07
N TRP A 45 2.29 -2.46 -5.77
CA TRP A 45 1.93 -3.68 -5.05
C TRP A 45 0.67 -4.33 -5.63
N ILE A 46 -0.43 -3.58 -5.76
CA ILE A 46 -1.73 -4.09 -6.23
C ILE A 46 -1.75 -4.41 -7.74
N ALA A 47 -0.76 -3.91 -8.49
CA ALA A 47 -0.56 -4.24 -9.89
C ALA A 47 0.13 -5.60 -10.09
N SER A 48 0.64 -6.25 -9.04
CA SER A 48 1.28 -7.55 -9.18
C SER A 48 0.29 -8.61 -9.68
N PRO A 49 0.66 -9.40 -10.71
CA PRO A 49 -0.20 -10.45 -11.26
C PRO A 49 -0.38 -11.64 -10.32
N GLU A 50 0.37 -11.71 -9.22
CA GLU A 50 0.24 -12.75 -8.19
C GLU A 50 -1.05 -12.61 -7.37
N TRP A 51 -1.64 -11.42 -7.34
CA TRP A 51 -2.94 -11.20 -6.71
C TRP A 51 -4.04 -11.76 -7.62
N MET A 52 -4.44 -12.98 -7.31
CA MET A 52 -5.64 -13.63 -7.82
C MET A 52 -6.64 -13.59 -6.68
N ALA A 53 -7.47 -12.55 -6.62
CA ALA A 53 -8.59 -12.54 -5.68
C ALA A 53 -9.66 -13.51 -6.19
N ASP A 54 -10.30 -14.23 -5.28
CA ASP A 54 -11.52 -14.99 -5.62
C ASP A 54 -12.61 -14.06 -6.19
N ASP A 55 -12.53 -12.77 -5.85
CA ASP A 55 -13.39 -11.70 -6.34
C ASP A 55 -12.58 -10.65 -7.15
N GLU A 56 -12.54 -10.82 -8.48
CA GLU A 56 -11.86 -9.89 -9.41
C GLU A 56 -12.44 -8.47 -9.36
N ALA A 57 -13.73 -8.31 -8.98
CA ALA A 57 -14.35 -6.99 -8.93
C ALA A 57 -13.79 -6.15 -7.77
N ASP A 58 -13.59 -6.76 -6.60
CA ASP A 58 -12.98 -6.09 -5.46
C ASP A 58 -11.50 -5.77 -5.70
N LEU A 59 -10.78 -6.66 -6.36
CA LEU A 59 -9.39 -6.39 -6.76
C LEU A 59 -9.32 -5.21 -7.74
N GLN A 60 -10.23 -5.15 -8.72
CA GLN A 60 -10.30 -4.04 -9.66
C GLN A 60 -10.71 -2.71 -9.00
N ARG A 61 -11.56 -2.78 -7.96
CA ARG A 61 -11.91 -1.62 -7.12
C ARG A 61 -10.69 -1.07 -6.40
N LEU A 62 -9.88 -1.92 -5.77
CA LEU A 62 -8.64 -1.51 -5.11
C LEU A 62 -7.63 -0.88 -6.09
N ARG A 63 -7.44 -1.51 -7.26
CA ARG A 63 -6.58 -1.00 -8.34
C ARG A 63 -7.00 0.38 -8.84
N THR A 64 -8.29 0.68 -8.80
CA THR A 64 -8.82 2.00 -9.19
C THR A 64 -8.71 3.01 -8.04
N ALA A 65 -9.03 2.59 -6.81
CA ALA A 65 -9.07 3.46 -5.65
C ALA A 65 -7.70 4.00 -5.24
N VAL A 66 -6.63 3.24 -5.50
CA VAL A 66 -5.24 3.62 -5.12
C VAL A 66 -4.83 4.97 -5.72
N ASP A 67 -5.38 5.37 -6.86
CA ASP A 67 -5.05 6.63 -7.52
C ASP A 67 -5.56 7.86 -6.76
N GLY A 68 -6.66 7.68 -6.01
CA GLY A 68 -7.34 8.72 -5.23
C GLY A 68 -6.78 8.94 -3.82
N LEU A 69 -5.73 8.23 -3.41
CA LEU A 69 -5.17 8.35 -2.07
C LEU A 69 -4.46 9.70 -1.86
N THR A 70 -5.06 10.54 -1.02
CA THR A 70 -4.59 11.91 -0.75
C THR A 70 -4.41 12.23 0.73
N SER A 71 -4.69 11.28 1.63
CA SER A 71 -4.60 11.47 3.07
C SER A 71 -4.31 10.16 3.78
N ARG A 72 -3.86 10.24 5.05
CA ARG A 72 -3.69 9.06 5.91
C ARG A 72 -4.99 8.25 6.00
N ALA A 73 -6.12 8.89 6.26
CA ALA A 73 -7.40 8.21 6.39
C ALA A 73 -7.79 7.44 5.12
N ALA A 74 -7.48 7.99 3.94
CA ALA A 74 -7.70 7.27 2.68
C ALA A 74 -6.77 6.06 2.54
N ILE A 75 -5.50 6.20 2.94
CA ILE A 75 -4.53 5.09 2.92
C ILE A 75 -4.96 3.99 3.91
N ASP A 76 -5.39 4.36 5.11
CA ASP A 76 -5.86 3.42 6.14
C ASP A 76 -7.08 2.62 5.64
N ALA A 77 -8.06 3.30 5.04
CA ALA A 77 -9.24 2.66 4.47
C ALA A 77 -8.87 1.70 3.33
N TRP A 78 -7.97 2.11 2.45
CA TRP A 78 -7.52 1.27 1.33
C TRP A 78 -6.76 0.02 1.82
N ILE A 79 -5.91 0.16 2.84
CA ILE A 79 -5.17 -0.99 3.42
C ILE A 79 -6.13 -1.93 4.12
N ALA A 80 -7.12 -1.42 4.86
CA ALA A 80 -8.13 -2.26 5.49
C ALA A 80 -8.88 -3.12 4.45
N ASP A 81 -9.34 -2.49 3.37
CA ASP A 81 -9.99 -3.19 2.25
C ASP A 81 -9.05 -4.23 1.60
N ALA A 82 -7.77 -3.92 1.43
CA ALA A 82 -6.79 -4.86 0.87
C ALA A 82 -6.57 -6.07 1.77
N VAL A 83 -6.47 -5.87 3.09
CA VAL A 83 -6.31 -6.93 4.08
C VAL A 83 -7.53 -7.83 4.14
N GLU A 84 -8.74 -7.30 3.96
CA GLU A 84 -9.98 -8.10 3.83
C GLU A 84 -9.92 -9.07 2.64
N LEU A 85 -9.20 -8.70 1.57
CA LEU A 85 -8.93 -9.57 0.42
C LEU A 85 -7.69 -10.46 0.60
N GLY A 86 -7.06 -10.45 1.78
CA GLY A 86 -5.85 -11.22 2.06
C GLY A 86 -4.57 -10.62 1.48
N ILE A 87 -4.60 -9.34 1.07
CA ILE A 87 -3.48 -8.61 0.51
C ILE A 87 -2.91 -7.68 1.59
N ASP A 88 -1.76 -8.05 2.17
CA ASP A 88 -1.09 -7.23 3.18
C ASP A 88 0.17 -6.55 2.60
N PRO A 89 0.11 -5.26 2.28
CA PRO A 89 1.22 -4.53 1.67
C PRO A 89 2.29 -4.04 2.66
N LEU A 90 2.11 -4.17 3.98
CA LEU A 90 2.98 -3.52 4.98
C LEU A 90 3.62 -4.48 5.99
#